data_AF-A0A222T265-F1
#
_entry.id   AF-A0A222T265-F1
#
_cell.length_a   1.000
_cell.length_b   1.000
_cell.length_c   1.000
_cell.angle_alpha   90.00
_cell.angle_beta   90.00
_cell.angle_gamma   90.00
#
_symmetry.space_group_name_H-M   'P 1'
#
loop_
_entity.id
_entity.type
_entity.pdbx_description
1 polymer ?
#
loop_
_entity_poly.entity_id
_entity_poly.type
_entity_poly.pdbx_seq_one_letter_code
_entity_poly.pdbx_strand_id
1 'polypeptide(L)'
;MPRQLTHEEIEHRLRSAGWYPGRDVAVESSELMESAAAQLLSHGYSVTPFPTAIDFLREFAFLDLESPGEPPQEHCVTEVRFVDAIRAEQIAELSELLEQPLFPVAFERMERGTAVMDPLGRVFYTHWSGYYYLGQERDEIFNSLLTGDQTDAEEFYV
;
A
#
# COMPACT_ATOMS: atom_id res chain seq x y z
N MET A 1 -22.05 6.58 -6.21
CA MET A 1 -20.65 6.95 -6.50
C MET A 1 -19.93 6.95 -5.17
N PRO A 2 -18.77 6.30 -5.07
CA PRO A 2 -17.96 6.39 -3.86
C PRO A 2 -17.65 7.86 -3.58
N ARG A 3 -17.62 8.23 -2.31
CA ARG A 3 -17.38 9.61 -1.88
C ARG A 3 -15.89 9.90 -2.03
N GLN A 4 -15.52 10.92 -2.81
CA GLN A 4 -14.16 11.45 -2.77
C GLN A 4 -13.93 12.22 -1.46
N LEU A 5 -12.84 11.90 -0.78
CA LEU A 5 -12.37 12.62 0.39
C LEU A 5 -11.63 13.89 -0.04
N THR A 6 -11.86 14.97 0.68
CA THR A 6 -11.08 16.20 0.51
C THR A 6 -9.69 16.07 1.12
N HIS A 7 -8.75 16.90 0.68
CA HIS A 7 -7.41 17.02 1.27
C HIS A 7 -7.46 17.16 2.80
N GLU A 8 -8.36 18.01 3.31
CA GLU A 8 -8.51 18.27 4.75
C GLU A 8 -9.01 17.03 5.50
N GLU A 9 -9.90 16.24 4.91
CA GLU A 9 -10.39 14.99 5.51
C GLU A 9 -9.30 13.91 5.56
N ILE A 10 -8.52 13.78 4.49
CA ILE A 10 -7.38 12.86 4.43
C ILE A 10 -6.34 13.27 5.46
N GLU A 11 -5.96 14.55 5.50
CA GLU A 11 -5.00 15.08 6.47
C GLU A 11 -5.49 14.85 7.90
N HIS A 12 -6.77 15.10 8.19
CA HIS A 12 -7.35 14.86 9.51
C HIS A 12 -7.25 13.39 9.92
N ARG A 13 -7.53 12.45 9.00
CA ARG A 13 -7.41 11.01 9.27
C ARG A 13 -5.97 10.58 9.51
N LEU A 14 -5.04 11.00 8.65
CA LEU A 14 -3.61 10.74 8.83
C LEU A 14 -3.14 11.24 10.20
N ARG A 15 -3.49 12.48 10.57
CA ARG A 15 -3.13 13.06 11.87
C ARG A 15 -3.76 12.31 13.04
N SER A 16 -5.00 11.86 12.90
CA SER A 16 -5.69 11.08 13.92
C SER A 16 -5.05 9.70 14.13
N ALA A 17 -4.47 9.13 13.07
CA ALA A 17 -3.65 7.92 13.11
C ALA A 17 -2.20 8.16 13.59
N GLY A 18 -1.84 9.39 13.97
CA GLY A 18 -0.53 9.73 14.51
C GLY A 18 0.50 10.26 13.49
N TRP A 19 0.08 10.54 12.25
CA TRP A 19 0.94 11.19 11.26
C TRP A 19 1.11 12.69 11.56
N TYR A 20 2.26 13.24 11.19
CA TYR A 20 2.52 14.68 11.20
C TYR A 20 3.49 15.04 10.07
N PRO A 21 3.47 16.29 9.55
CA PRO A 21 4.41 16.71 8.51
C PRO A 21 5.86 16.54 8.95
N GLY A 22 6.68 15.89 8.11
CA GLY A 22 8.07 15.56 8.43
C GLY A 22 8.25 14.35 9.36
N ARG A 23 7.20 13.53 9.55
CA ARG A 23 7.31 12.23 10.20
C ARG A 23 8.32 11.36 9.46
N ASP A 24 9.18 10.70 10.22
CA ASP A 24 10.22 9.83 9.70
C ASP A 24 10.46 8.66 10.66
N VAL A 25 10.01 7.48 10.27
CA VAL A 25 10.19 6.21 11.00
C VAL A 25 11.25 5.33 10.34
N ALA A 26 12.37 5.92 9.89
CA ALA A 26 13.44 5.22 9.17
C ALA A 26 13.94 3.94 9.84
N VAL A 27 14.13 3.95 11.16
CA VAL A 27 14.68 2.80 11.88
C VAL A 27 13.69 1.64 11.87
N GLU A 28 12.45 1.90 12.28
CA GLU A 28 11.38 0.90 12.37
C GLU A 28 10.94 0.41 10.98
N SER A 29 10.86 1.32 10.00
CA SER A 29 10.50 0.99 8.62
C SER A 29 11.57 0.17 7.91
N SER A 30 12.85 0.31 8.25
CA SER A 30 13.94 -0.52 7.71
C SER A 30 13.75 -1.99 8.05
N GLU A 31 13.47 -2.31 9.31
CA GLU A 31 13.23 -3.69 9.76
C GLU A 31 11.99 -4.29 9.08
N LEU A 32 10.93 -3.48 8.91
CA LEU A 32 9.72 -3.88 8.20
C LEU A 32 10.02 -4.24 6.74
N MET A 33 10.79 -3.38 6.04
CA MET A 33 11.17 -3.57 4.65
C MET A 33 12.07 -4.81 4.46
N GLU A 34 13.05 -5.00 5.33
CA GLU A 34 13.92 -6.19 5.32
C GLU A 34 13.12 -7.47 5.53
N SER A 35 12.19 -7.47 6.49
CA SER A 35 11.29 -8.60 6.72
C SER A 35 10.41 -8.90 5.50
N ALA A 36 9.82 -7.87 4.88
CA ALA A 36 8.98 -8.04 3.69
C ALA A 36 9.78 -8.62 2.50
N ALA A 37 10.98 -8.08 2.23
CA ALA A 37 11.88 -8.58 1.20
C ALA A 37 12.30 -10.04 1.45
N ALA A 38 12.63 -10.39 2.71
CA ALA A 38 12.99 -11.75 3.08
C ALA A 38 11.82 -12.73 2.92
N GLN A 39 10.59 -12.33 3.26
CA GLN A 39 9.40 -13.15 3.07
C GLN A 39 9.11 -13.40 1.59
N LEU A 40 9.14 -12.36 0.76
CA LEU A 40 9.02 -12.48 -0.70
C LEU A 40 10.08 -13.41 -1.29
N LEU A 41 11.33 -13.25 -0.85
CA LEU A 41 12.44 -14.10 -1.29
C LEU A 41 12.22 -15.57 -0.92
N SER A 42 11.66 -15.86 0.25
CA SER A 42 11.33 -17.23 0.68
C SER A 42 10.27 -17.91 -0.21
N HIS A 43 9.51 -17.12 -0.94
CA HIS A 43 8.52 -17.56 -1.94
C HIS A 43 9.02 -17.43 -3.38
N GLY A 44 10.30 -17.12 -3.59
CA GLY A 44 10.94 -17.08 -4.92
C GLY A 44 10.88 -15.73 -5.63
N TYR A 45 10.30 -14.70 -5.02
CA TYR A 45 10.25 -13.35 -5.58
C TYR A 45 11.30 -12.46 -4.92
N SER A 46 12.37 -12.13 -5.67
CA SER A 46 13.44 -11.29 -5.16
C SER A 46 13.17 -9.82 -5.48
N VAL A 47 12.99 -9.01 -4.46
CA VAL A 47 12.85 -7.56 -4.59
C VAL A 47 13.61 -6.84 -3.48
N THR A 48 14.14 -5.67 -3.81
CA THR A 48 14.72 -4.73 -2.86
C THR A 48 13.86 -3.48 -2.78
N PRO A 49 13.70 -2.84 -1.60
CA PRO A 49 12.98 -1.58 -1.50
C PRO A 49 13.60 -0.51 -2.42
N PHE A 50 12.76 0.17 -3.20
CA PHE A 50 13.18 1.29 -4.06
C PHE A 50 13.15 2.60 -3.27
N PRO A 51 13.85 3.67 -3.72
CA PRO A 51 13.80 4.97 -3.05
C PRO A 51 12.37 5.48 -2.81
N THR A 52 11.47 5.34 -3.78
CA THR A 52 10.06 5.74 -3.65
C THR A 52 9.32 4.99 -2.54
N ALA A 53 9.49 3.67 -2.48
CA ALA A 53 8.90 2.83 -1.44
C ALA A 53 9.51 3.11 -0.06
N ILE A 54 10.82 3.37 0.01
CA ILE A 54 11.51 3.76 1.24
C ILE A 54 10.94 5.07 1.76
N ASP A 55 10.85 6.10 0.92
CA ASP A 55 10.34 7.42 1.31
C ASP A 55 8.89 7.33 1.78
N PHE A 56 8.06 6.56 1.07
CA PHE A 56 6.67 6.31 1.48
C PHE A 56 6.57 5.62 2.83
N LEU A 57 7.34 4.55 3.06
CA LEU A 57 7.31 3.81 4.32
C LEU A 57 7.90 4.61 5.49
N ARG A 58 8.91 5.44 5.25
CA ARG A 58 9.45 6.35 6.28
C ARG A 58 8.42 7.36 6.75
N GLU A 59 7.57 7.85 5.85
CA GLU A 59 6.57 8.85 6.21
C GLU A 59 5.29 8.20 6.76
N PHE A 60 4.82 7.12 6.13
CA PHE A 60 3.47 6.60 6.35
C PHE A 60 3.39 5.26 7.04
N ALA A 61 4.48 4.50 7.27
CA ALA A 61 4.37 3.18 7.91
C ALA A 61 3.80 3.25 9.33
N PHE A 62 3.18 2.17 9.80
CA PHE A 62 2.59 1.99 11.13
C PHE A 62 1.39 2.90 11.46
N LEU A 63 0.87 3.64 10.49
CA LEU A 63 -0.41 4.32 10.60
C LEU A 63 -1.55 3.32 10.47
N ASP A 64 -2.50 3.44 11.39
CA ASP A 64 -3.73 2.68 11.43
C ASP A 64 -4.89 3.64 11.07
N LEU A 65 -5.40 3.50 9.85
CA LEU A 65 -6.39 4.41 9.28
C LEU A 65 -7.78 3.79 9.26
N GLU A 66 -8.73 4.44 9.93
CA GLU A 66 -10.14 4.04 9.94
C GLU A 66 -10.83 4.39 8.60
N SER A 67 -11.53 3.43 8.01
CA SER A 67 -12.37 3.64 6.83
C SER A 67 -13.61 4.50 7.14
N PRO A 68 -14.03 5.43 6.26
CA PRO A 68 -15.18 6.30 6.50
C PRO A 68 -16.50 5.53 6.51
N GLY A 69 -17.27 5.64 7.59
CA GLY A 69 -18.66 5.17 7.64
C GLY A 69 -18.84 3.68 7.92
N GLU A 70 -17.74 2.96 8.09
CA GLU A 70 -17.72 1.53 8.37
C GLU A 70 -17.50 1.24 9.87
N PRO A 71 -17.75 0.01 10.37
CA PRO A 71 -17.55 -0.34 11.77
C PRO A 71 -16.11 -0.06 12.25
N PRO A 72 -15.86 0.10 13.58
CA PRO A 72 -14.54 0.42 14.18
C PRO A 72 -13.45 -0.66 14.03
N GLN A 73 -13.57 -1.55 13.06
CA GLN A 73 -12.69 -2.68 12.80
C GLN A 73 -12.11 -2.62 11.38
N GLU A 74 -12.52 -1.63 10.58
CA GLU A 74 -12.10 -1.45 9.19
C GLU A 74 -10.88 -0.53 9.12
N HIS A 75 -9.72 -1.16 9.15
CA HIS A 75 -8.44 -0.50 9.35
C HIS A 75 -7.48 -0.81 8.20
N CYS A 76 -7.07 0.24 7.49
CA CYS A 76 -5.93 0.17 6.60
C CYS A 76 -4.67 0.39 7.43
N VAL A 77 -3.83 -0.64 7.53
CA VAL A 77 -2.58 -0.54 8.27
C VAL A 77 -1.43 -0.48 7.30
N THR A 78 -0.66 0.59 7.37
CA THR A 78 0.59 0.76 6.63
C THR A 78 1.72 -0.09 7.26
N GLU A 79 1.42 -1.37 7.50
CA GLU A 79 2.37 -2.36 7.96
C GLU A 79 2.42 -3.47 6.93
N VAL A 80 3.60 -3.69 6.36
CA VAL A 80 3.88 -4.82 5.48
C VAL A 80 4.20 -6.05 6.33
N ARG A 81 3.19 -6.53 7.07
CA ARG A 81 3.29 -7.81 7.78
C ARG A 81 2.49 -8.85 6.99
N PHE A 82 2.99 -10.08 6.96
CA PHE A 82 2.29 -11.26 6.43
C PHE A 82 2.25 -11.38 4.89
N VAL A 83 3.42 -11.38 4.24
CA VAL A 83 3.52 -11.88 2.87
C VAL A 83 3.54 -13.40 2.91
N ASP A 84 2.40 -14.03 2.65
CA ASP A 84 2.29 -15.47 2.42
C ASP A 84 2.50 -15.82 0.94
N ALA A 85 2.48 -17.12 0.63
CA ALA A 85 2.73 -17.62 -0.73
C ALA A 85 1.73 -17.03 -1.75
N ILE A 86 0.46 -16.88 -1.38
CA ILE A 86 -0.58 -16.32 -2.26
C ILE A 86 -0.27 -14.86 -2.58
N ARG A 87 0.06 -14.05 -1.57
CA ARG A 87 0.43 -12.64 -1.79
C ARG A 87 1.70 -12.53 -2.61
N ALA A 88 2.70 -13.34 -2.33
CA ALA A 88 3.94 -13.33 -3.11
C ALA A 88 3.67 -13.64 -4.60
N GLU A 89 2.80 -14.60 -4.89
CA GLU A 89 2.36 -14.94 -6.25
C GLU A 89 1.60 -13.78 -6.91
N GLN A 90 0.64 -13.16 -6.21
CA GLN A 90 -0.10 -12.00 -6.72
C GLN A 90 0.81 -10.80 -7.03
N ILE A 91 1.79 -10.54 -6.17
CA ILE A 91 2.76 -9.45 -6.38
C ILE A 91 3.66 -9.77 -7.57
N ALA A 92 4.10 -11.01 -7.72
CA ALA A 92 4.92 -11.44 -8.86
C ALA A 92 4.14 -11.35 -10.17
N GLU A 93 2.89 -11.83 -10.21
CA GLU A 93 2.02 -11.75 -11.39
C GLU A 93 1.78 -10.30 -11.81
N LEU A 94 1.40 -9.42 -10.87
CA LEU A 94 1.20 -8.01 -11.17
C LEU A 94 2.51 -7.33 -11.62
N SER A 95 3.65 -7.73 -11.06
CA SER A 95 4.97 -7.24 -11.49
C SER A 95 5.27 -7.61 -12.94
N GLU A 96 4.93 -8.82 -13.36
CA GLU A 96 5.06 -9.27 -14.76
C GLU A 96 4.12 -8.50 -15.69
N LEU A 97 2.85 -8.31 -15.30
CA LEU A 97 1.86 -7.57 -16.10
C LEU A 97 2.21 -6.09 -16.30
N LEU A 98 2.85 -5.47 -15.30
CA LEU A 98 3.28 -4.07 -15.36
C LEU A 98 4.68 -3.89 -15.98
N GLU A 99 5.42 -4.98 -16.21
CA GLU A 99 6.86 -4.97 -16.51
C GLU A 99 7.67 -4.08 -15.55
N GLN A 100 7.27 -4.05 -14.27
CA GLN A 100 7.91 -3.25 -13.23
C GLN A 100 8.05 -4.06 -11.94
N PRO A 101 9.19 -3.95 -11.23
CA PRO A 101 9.34 -4.63 -9.96
C PRO A 101 8.48 -3.94 -8.90
N LEU A 102 7.75 -4.71 -8.10
CA LEU A 102 6.81 -4.19 -7.10
C LEU A 102 7.28 -4.47 -5.68
N PHE A 103 7.15 -3.46 -4.81
CA PHE A 103 7.44 -3.58 -3.39
C PHE A 103 6.19 -3.29 -2.54
N PRO A 104 5.82 -4.17 -1.60
CA PRO A 104 4.66 -3.93 -0.73
C PRO A 104 4.88 -2.75 0.22
N VAL A 105 3.85 -1.91 0.41
CA VAL A 105 3.90 -0.68 1.22
C VAL A 105 2.77 -0.56 2.25
N ALA A 106 1.65 -1.26 2.09
CA ALA A 106 0.59 -1.31 3.10
C ALA A 106 -0.20 -2.62 3.04
N PHE A 107 -0.90 -2.93 4.13
CA PHE A 107 -1.80 -4.07 4.25
C PHE A 107 -3.19 -3.60 4.74
N GLU A 108 -4.21 -3.94 3.97
CA GLU A 108 -5.60 -3.71 4.34
C GLU A 108 -6.09 -4.93 5.14
N ARG A 109 -6.72 -4.74 6.31
CA ARG A 109 -7.03 -5.87 7.22
C ARG A 109 -8.31 -6.62 6.89
N MET A 110 -9.29 -5.99 6.25
CA MET A 110 -10.64 -6.49 6.04
C MET A 110 -10.69 -7.53 4.92
N GLU A 111 -10.39 -7.08 3.71
CA GLU A 111 -10.29 -7.89 2.51
C GLU A 111 -8.90 -8.52 2.35
N ARG A 112 -7.98 -8.14 3.24
CA ARG A 112 -6.63 -8.71 3.35
C ARG A 112 -5.79 -8.46 2.10
N GLY A 113 -6.06 -7.38 1.39
CA GLY A 113 -5.30 -6.98 0.22
C GLY A 113 -4.00 -6.27 0.58
N THR A 114 -3.10 -6.18 -0.39
CA THR A 114 -1.77 -5.60 -0.21
C THR A 114 -1.58 -4.44 -1.16
N ALA A 115 -1.27 -3.26 -0.62
CA ALA A 115 -0.83 -2.15 -1.46
C ALA A 115 0.65 -2.35 -1.82
N VAL A 116 0.97 -2.23 -3.10
CA VAL A 116 2.31 -2.38 -3.66
C VAL A 116 2.67 -1.16 -4.48
N MET A 117 3.95 -0.79 -4.47
CA MET A 117 4.48 0.38 -5.15
C MET A 117 5.55 -0.01 -6.16
N ASP A 118 5.55 0.67 -7.31
CA ASP A 118 6.58 0.53 -8.33
C ASP A 118 7.68 1.62 -8.20
N PRO A 119 8.76 1.55 -9.01
CA PRO A 119 9.83 2.56 -8.96
C PRO A 119 9.40 3.96 -9.43
N LEU A 120 8.25 4.09 -10.09
CA LEU A 120 7.68 5.37 -10.53
C LEU A 120 6.85 6.03 -9.42
N GLY A 121 6.60 5.33 -8.31
CA GLY A 121 5.77 5.80 -7.20
C GLY A 121 4.28 5.52 -7.41
N ARG A 122 3.90 4.78 -8.46
CA ARG A 122 2.52 4.32 -8.65
C ARG A 122 2.21 3.25 -7.61
N VAL A 123 1.06 3.36 -6.97
CA VAL A 123 0.57 2.39 -5.99
C VAL A 123 -0.58 1.61 -6.59
N PHE A 124 -0.48 0.29 -6.45
CA PHE A 124 -1.49 -0.67 -6.83
C PHE A 124 -1.95 -1.45 -5.61
N TYR A 125 -3.08 -2.11 -5.72
CA TYR A 125 -3.69 -2.91 -4.67
C TYR A 125 -3.98 -4.31 -5.20
N THR A 126 -3.48 -5.32 -4.50
CA THR A 126 -3.79 -6.72 -4.77
C THR A 126 -5.01 -7.13 -3.96
N HIS A 127 -6.02 -7.65 -4.64
CA HIS A 127 -7.27 -8.10 -4.03
C HIS A 127 -7.69 -9.44 -4.63
N TRP A 128 -8.55 -10.19 -3.94
CA TRP A 128 -9.01 -11.48 -4.44
C TRP A 128 -9.85 -11.37 -5.72
N SER A 129 -10.45 -10.19 -5.97
CA SER A 129 -11.24 -9.93 -7.20
C SER A 129 -10.43 -9.35 -8.35
N GLY A 130 -9.16 -8.99 -8.15
CA GLY A 130 -8.32 -8.39 -9.19
C GLY A 130 -7.26 -7.44 -8.65
N TYR A 131 -6.62 -6.73 -9.58
CA TYR A 131 -5.59 -5.72 -9.32
C TYR A 131 -6.16 -4.34 -9.60
N TYR A 132 -5.84 -3.38 -8.72
CA TYR A 132 -6.40 -2.03 -8.81
C TYR A 132 -5.31 -0.98 -8.67
N TYR A 133 -5.45 0.13 -9.40
CA TYR A 133 -4.62 1.31 -9.26
C TYR A 133 -5.20 2.23 -8.17
N LEU A 134 -4.37 2.59 -7.20
CA LEU A 134 -4.72 3.47 -6.07
C LEU A 134 -4.28 4.92 -6.29
N GLY A 135 -3.34 5.17 -7.19
CA GLY A 135 -2.80 6.51 -7.41
C GLY A 135 -1.29 6.59 -7.30
N GLN A 136 -0.78 7.79 -7.51
CA GLN A 136 0.64 8.12 -7.38
C GLN A 136 0.89 9.21 -6.33
N GLU A 137 -0.09 10.10 -6.15
CA GLU A 137 0.00 11.19 -5.17
C GLU A 137 -0.61 10.76 -3.83
N ARG A 138 -0.08 11.31 -2.73
CA ARG A 138 -0.51 11.00 -1.35
C ARG A 138 -2.03 10.98 -1.20
N ASP A 139 -2.69 12.05 -1.62
CA ASP A 139 -4.14 12.20 -1.44
C ASP A 139 -4.94 11.25 -2.33
N GLU A 140 -4.43 10.94 -3.52
CA GLU A 140 -5.03 9.96 -4.43
C GLU A 140 -4.97 8.56 -3.79
N ILE A 141 -3.76 8.15 -3.37
CA ILE A 141 -3.51 6.86 -2.73
C ILE A 141 -4.43 6.65 -1.53
N PHE A 142 -4.48 7.62 -0.59
CA PHE A 142 -5.31 7.49 0.59
C PHE A 142 -6.80 7.64 0.31
N ASN A 143 -7.20 8.45 -0.69
CA ASN A 143 -8.60 8.48 -1.12
C ASN A 143 -9.04 7.10 -1.61
N SER A 144 -8.31 6.50 -2.56
CA SER A 144 -8.65 5.20 -3.13
C SER A 144 -8.60 4.10 -2.08
N LEU A 145 -7.57 4.10 -1.23
CA LEU A 145 -7.42 3.11 -0.16
C LEU A 145 -8.56 3.19 0.87
N LEU A 146 -9.00 4.39 1.26
CA LEU A 146 -10.03 4.57 2.29
C LEU A 146 -11.47 4.44 1.77
N THR A 147 -11.69 4.68 0.49
CA THR A 147 -13.05 4.76 -0.07
C THR A 147 -13.39 3.59 -1.01
N GLY A 148 -12.37 2.83 -1.43
CA GLY A 148 -12.50 1.84 -2.49
C GLY A 148 -12.75 2.45 -3.88
N ASP A 149 -12.61 3.77 -4.05
CA ASP A 149 -12.67 4.45 -5.35
C ASP A 149 -11.37 4.19 -6.13
N GLN A 150 -11.27 3.00 -6.71
CA GLN A 150 -10.07 2.50 -7.37
C GLN A 150 -10.32 2.17 -8.84
N THR A 151 -9.29 2.33 -9.66
CA THR A 151 -9.36 2.02 -11.10
C THR A 151 -8.80 0.62 -11.34
N ASP A 152 -9.28 -0.08 -12.36
CA ASP A 152 -8.70 -1.38 -12.73
C ASP A 152 -7.23 -1.21 -13.14
N ALA A 153 -6.34 -2.09 -12.65
CA ALA A 153 -4.93 -2.02 -13.00
C ALA A 153 -4.64 -2.40 -14.46
N GLU A 154 -5.59 -3.07 -15.15
CA GLU A 154 -5.48 -3.43 -16.57
C GLU A 154 -5.16 -2.24 -17.48
N GLU A 155 -5.58 -1.03 -17.11
CA GLU A 155 -5.26 0.19 -17.87
C GLU A 155 -3.76 0.54 -17.87
N PHE A 156 -2.98 -0.08 -17.00
CA PHE A 156 -1.56 0.19 -16.79
C PHE A 156 -0.63 -0.96 -17.19
N TYR A 157 -1.19 -2.08 -17.66
CA TYR A 157 -0.41 -3.22 -18.15
C TYR A 157 0.33 -2.87 -19.45
N VAL A 158 1.39 -3.60 -19.74
CA VAL A 158 2.28 -3.39 -20.90
C VAL A 158 2.08 -4.48 -21.95
#